data_AF-A0A7S2L948-F1
#
_entry.id   AF-A0A7S2L948-F1
#
_cell.length_a   1.000
_cell.length_b   1.000
_cell.length_c   1.000
_cell.angle_alpha   90.00
_cell.angle_beta   90.00
_cell.angle_gamma   90.00
#
_symmetry.space_group_name_H-M   'P 1'
#
loop_
_entity.id
_entity.type
_entity.pdbx_description
1 polymer ?
#
loop_
_entity_poly.entity_id
_entity_poly.type
_entity_poly.pdbx_seq_one_letter_code
_entity_poly.pdbx_strand_id
1 'polypeptide(L)'
;SHVRGVIRAFAVAASNVSKSSSSTTNKQRQVDAENTVNGMAQFLFYTLKGVPGQLHSKGAELIKIVLDCLTDGKLLAKVTAGDKWRESSALDVVEDVVLTLIRYICQHVHIEHFGIVWEQLFASLDESRKIAMSSGESHQQSLTKMTRVILKCVKA
;
A
#
# COMPACT_ATOMS: atom_id res chain seq x y z
N SER A 1 -4.14 1.33 15.37
CA SER A 1 -2.73 1.24 15.82
C SER A 1 -1.94 2.45 15.28
N HIS A 2 -0.82 2.80 15.92
CA HIS A 2 0.06 3.89 15.48
C HIS A 2 0.56 3.72 14.04
N VAL A 3 0.83 2.49 13.59
CA VAL A 3 1.26 2.16 12.21
C VAL A 3 0.25 2.66 11.16
N ARG A 4 -1.05 2.45 11.39
CA ARG A 4 -2.11 2.98 10.50
C ARG A 4 -2.14 4.52 10.50
N GLY A 5 -1.76 5.17 11.60
CA GLY A 5 -1.63 6.64 11.66
C GLY A 5 -0.45 7.14 10.84
N VAL A 6 0.68 6.44 10.92
CA VAL A 6 1.90 6.74 10.16
C VAL A 6 1.67 6.57 8.66
N ILE A 7 1.11 5.43 8.22
CA ILE A 7 0.79 5.19 6.80
C ILE A 7 -0.16 6.28 6.26
N ARG A 8 -1.15 6.70 7.06
CA ARG A 8 -2.05 7.82 6.70
C ARG A 8 -1.31 9.13 6.52
N ALA A 9 -0.51 9.55 7.50
CA ALA A 9 0.21 10.81 7.45
C ALA A 9 1.13 10.87 6.22
N PHE A 10 1.75 9.74 5.87
CA PHE A 10 2.60 9.65 4.68
C PHE A 10 1.81 9.65 3.38
N ALA A 11 0.70 8.92 3.27
CA ALA A 11 -0.16 8.98 2.08
C ALA A 11 -0.65 10.42 1.80
N VAL A 12 -0.97 11.17 2.86
CA VAL A 12 -1.28 12.60 2.77
C VAL A 12 -0.10 13.40 2.25
N ALA A 13 1.07 13.25 2.86
CA ALA A 13 2.28 13.95 2.46
C ALA A 13 2.60 13.69 0.98
N ALA A 14 2.57 12.43 0.54
CA ALA A 14 2.84 12.05 -0.83
C ALA A 14 1.81 12.60 -1.82
N SER A 15 0.51 12.59 -1.47
CA SER A 15 -0.54 13.21 -2.29
C SER A 15 -0.40 14.74 -2.42
N ASN A 16 0.23 15.39 -1.42
CA ASN A 16 0.51 16.81 -1.44
C ASN A 16 1.78 17.15 -2.25
N VAL A 17 2.78 16.25 -2.30
CA VAL A 17 3.97 16.38 -3.17
C VAL A 17 3.57 16.40 -4.65
N SER A 18 2.58 15.60 -5.05
CA SER A 18 2.01 15.65 -6.40
C SER A 18 1.35 17.00 -6.75
N LYS A 19 1.10 17.89 -5.77
CA LYS A 19 0.39 19.17 -5.95
C LYS A 19 1.23 20.44 -5.69
N SER A 20 2.41 20.37 -5.07
CA SER A 20 3.18 21.57 -4.69
C SER A 20 3.73 22.38 -5.90
N SER A 21 2.96 23.42 -6.28
CA SER A 21 3.28 24.76 -6.82
C SER A 21 4.33 24.96 -7.95
N SER A 22 3.78 25.34 -9.12
CA SER A 22 4.12 26.49 -9.99
C SER A 22 5.51 26.71 -10.64
N SER A 23 6.56 25.90 -10.42
CA SER A 23 7.83 26.12 -11.16
C SER A 23 8.57 24.86 -11.61
N THR A 24 8.14 23.67 -11.20
CA THR A 24 8.81 22.40 -11.51
C THR A 24 8.22 21.74 -12.76
N THR A 25 9.09 21.34 -13.69
CA THR A 25 8.71 20.57 -14.88
C THR A 25 8.03 19.24 -14.49
N ASN A 26 7.12 18.74 -15.33
CA ASN A 26 6.39 17.48 -15.07
C ASN A 26 7.32 16.29 -14.75
N LYS A 27 8.55 16.29 -15.29
CA LYS A 27 9.56 15.27 -15.00
C LYS A 27 10.04 15.30 -13.54
N GLN A 28 10.27 16.47 -12.96
CA GLN A 28 10.74 16.58 -11.59
C GLN A 28 9.68 16.10 -10.59
N ARG A 29 8.40 16.43 -10.84
CA ARG A 29 7.29 15.96 -10.00
C ARG A 29 7.14 14.45 -10.01
N GLN A 30 7.37 13.82 -11.16
CA GLN A 30 7.34 12.37 -11.27
C GLN A 30 8.49 11.74 -10.46
N VAL A 31 9.70 12.28 -10.58
CA VAL A 31 10.86 11.81 -9.80
C VAL A 31 10.63 11.98 -8.29
N ASP A 32 10.06 13.10 -7.85
CA ASP A 32 9.78 13.33 -6.43
C ASP A 32 8.70 12.37 -5.89
N ALA A 33 7.69 12.07 -6.70
CA ALA A 33 6.67 11.09 -6.37
C ALA A 33 7.25 9.66 -6.27
N GLU A 34 8.06 9.24 -7.25
CA GLU A 34 8.75 7.95 -7.24
C GLU A 34 9.71 7.82 -6.04
N ASN A 35 10.47 8.87 -5.72
CA ASN A 35 11.33 8.91 -4.54
C ASN A 35 10.53 8.79 -3.24
N THR A 36 9.36 9.42 -3.17
CA THR A 36 8.47 9.32 -2.00
C THR A 36 7.95 7.88 -1.85
N VAL A 37 7.47 7.28 -2.94
CA VAL A 37 7.01 5.88 -2.95
C VAL A 37 8.13 4.94 -2.51
N ASN A 38 9.32 5.06 -3.10
CA ASN A 38 10.49 4.24 -2.78
C ASN A 38 10.93 4.43 -1.32
N GLY A 39 11.04 5.66 -0.84
CA GLY A 39 11.42 5.97 0.53
C GLY A 39 10.44 5.40 1.56
N MET A 40 9.13 5.50 1.28
CA MET A 40 8.10 4.91 2.13
C MET A 40 8.15 3.39 2.14
N ALA A 41 8.26 2.77 0.96
CA ALA A 41 8.37 1.32 0.84
C ALA A 41 9.63 0.80 1.55
N GLN A 42 10.76 1.50 1.45
CA GLN A 42 11.99 1.16 2.18
C GLN A 42 11.81 1.28 3.69
N PHE A 43 11.19 2.36 4.18
CA PHE A 43 10.93 2.53 5.60
C PHE A 43 10.07 1.40 6.17
N LEU A 44 8.96 1.07 5.49
CA LEU A 44 8.10 -0.05 5.87
C LEU A 44 8.86 -1.38 5.79
N PHE A 45 9.65 -1.57 4.74
CA PHE A 45 10.47 -2.76 4.58
C PHE A 45 11.47 -2.92 5.72
N TYR A 46 12.21 -1.88 6.12
CA TYR A 46 13.13 -1.95 7.25
C TYR A 46 12.43 -2.20 8.58
N THR A 47 11.17 -1.78 8.71
CA THR A 47 10.34 -2.10 9.89
C THR A 47 9.95 -3.58 9.91
N LEU A 48 9.74 -4.18 8.74
CA LEU A 48 9.37 -5.58 8.54
C LEU A 48 10.57 -6.53 8.50
N LYS A 49 11.73 -6.01 8.09
CA LYS A 49 12.95 -6.75 7.89
C LYS A 49 13.42 -7.29 9.24
N GLY A 50 13.48 -8.61 9.35
CA GLY A 50 14.10 -9.27 10.47
C GLY A 50 15.57 -9.56 10.18
N VAL A 51 15.95 -10.80 10.38
CA VAL A 51 17.25 -11.32 9.97
C VAL A 51 17.32 -11.48 8.45
N PRO A 52 18.52 -11.55 7.85
CA PRO A 52 18.66 -11.88 6.42
C PRO A 52 17.82 -13.09 6.03
N GLY A 53 17.09 -13.00 4.92
CA GLY A 53 16.27 -14.13 4.44
C GLY A 53 14.90 -14.27 5.08
N GLN A 54 14.59 -13.52 6.15
CA GLN A 54 13.35 -13.65 6.92
C GLN A 54 12.76 -12.30 7.34
N LEU A 55 11.44 -12.30 7.54
CA LEU A 55 10.75 -11.23 8.25
C LEU A 55 10.88 -11.43 9.76
N HIS A 56 10.80 -10.36 10.54
CA HIS A 56 10.76 -10.51 11.99
C HIS A 56 9.41 -11.07 12.47
N SER A 57 9.29 -11.42 13.75
CA SER A 57 8.11 -12.10 14.32
C SER A 57 6.77 -11.35 14.17
N LYS A 58 6.78 -10.04 13.91
CA LYS A 58 5.57 -9.24 13.64
C LYS A 58 5.41 -8.85 12.17
N GLY A 59 6.24 -9.39 11.28
CA GLY A 59 6.22 -9.07 9.85
C GLY A 59 4.86 -9.33 9.20
N ALA A 60 4.26 -10.49 9.47
CA ALA A 60 2.95 -10.85 8.95
C ALA A 60 1.84 -9.88 9.39
N GLU A 61 1.84 -9.50 10.67
CA GLU A 61 0.87 -8.57 11.25
C GLU A 61 0.97 -7.18 10.60
N LEU A 62 2.20 -6.72 10.37
CA LEU A 62 2.47 -5.44 9.72
C LEU A 62 2.11 -5.47 8.23
N ILE A 63 2.39 -6.55 7.51
CA ILE A 63 1.93 -6.74 6.11
C ILE A 63 0.42 -6.63 6.05
N LYS A 64 -0.30 -7.34 6.93
CA LYS A 64 -1.76 -7.26 7.01
C LYS A 64 -2.24 -5.83 7.24
N ILE A 65 -1.62 -5.11 8.18
CA ILE A 65 -1.99 -3.70 8.45
C ILE A 65 -1.80 -2.82 7.21
N VAL A 66 -0.73 -3.03 6.44
CA VAL A 66 -0.47 -2.28 5.20
C VAL A 66 -1.50 -2.64 4.13
N LEU A 67 -1.84 -3.91 3.97
CA LEU A 67 -2.86 -4.37 3.04
C LEU A 67 -4.26 -3.88 3.41
N ASP A 68 -4.60 -3.85 4.71
CA ASP A 68 -5.85 -3.28 5.21
C ASP A 68 -5.99 -1.79 4.83
N CYS A 69 -4.89 -1.06 4.66
CA CYS A 69 -4.96 0.33 4.20
C CYS A 69 -5.43 0.48 2.75
N LEU A 70 -5.36 -0.57 1.92
CA LEU A 70 -5.92 -0.58 0.56
C LEU A 70 -7.44 -0.86 0.55
N THR A 71 -7.95 -1.47 1.61
CA THR A 71 -9.31 -2.01 1.68
C THR A 71 -10.23 -1.16 2.55
N ASP A 72 -9.65 -0.46 3.52
CA ASP A 72 -10.37 0.47 4.38
C ASP A 72 -10.60 1.82 3.67
N GLY A 73 -11.63 1.87 2.82
CA GLY A 73 -12.06 3.11 2.14
C GLY A 73 -12.41 4.23 3.13
N LYS A 74 -12.81 3.90 4.37
CA LYS A 74 -13.07 4.92 5.42
C LYS A 74 -11.78 5.59 5.91
N LEU A 75 -10.64 4.92 5.77
CA LEU A 75 -9.33 5.44 6.15
C LEU A 75 -8.92 6.61 5.25
N LEU A 76 -9.31 6.59 3.98
CA LEU A 76 -9.02 7.62 2.99
C LEU A 76 -10.13 8.67 2.90
N ALA A 77 -11.41 8.28 2.99
CA ALA A 77 -12.53 9.23 3.02
C ALA A 77 -12.44 10.23 4.18
N LYS A 78 -11.90 9.82 5.35
CA LYS A 78 -11.63 10.72 6.49
C LYS A 78 -10.44 11.66 6.26
N VAL A 79 -9.53 11.29 5.37
CA VAL A 79 -8.29 12.02 5.09
C VAL A 79 -8.51 13.04 3.96
N THR A 80 -9.43 12.75 3.04
CA THR A 80 -9.72 13.60 1.87
C THR A 80 -11.06 14.32 1.97
N ALA A 81 -11.69 14.32 3.15
CA ALA A 81 -13.01 14.88 3.46
C ALA A 81 -13.40 16.04 2.52
N GLY A 82 -14.15 15.72 1.46
CA GLY A 82 -14.69 16.69 0.49
C GLY A 82 -14.22 16.53 -0.96
N ASP A 83 -13.05 15.96 -1.24
CA ASP A 83 -12.48 15.88 -2.59
C ASP A 83 -12.36 14.43 -3.09
N LYS A 84 -13.37 13.95 -3.85
CA LYS A 84 -13.34 12.62 -4.49
C LYS A 84 -12.10 12.42 -5.39
N TRP A 85 -11.60 13.48 -6.00
CA TRP A 85 -10.36 13.46 -6.79
C TRP A 85 -9.09 13.27 -5.93
N ARG A 86 -9.04 13.84 -4.71
CA ARG A 86 -7.91 13.61 -3.78
C ARG A 86 -7.88 12.17 -3.30
N GLU A 87 -9.05 11.57 -3.12
CA GLU A 87 -9.18 10.19 -2.64
C GLU A 87 -8.62 9.17 -3.62
N SER A 88 -8.90 9.33 -4.92
CA SER A 88 -8.33 8.46 -5.96
C SER A 88 -6.81 8.55 -6.03
N SER A 89 -6.23 9.76 -6.03
CA SER A 89 -4.78 9.93 -6.12
C SER A 89 -4.03 9.42 -4.89
N ALA A 90 -4.60 9.59 -3.69
CA ALA A 90 -3.98 9.08 -2.46
C ALA A 90 -3.98 7.55 -2.44
N LEU A 91 -5.07 6.93 -2.91
CA LEU A 91 -5.17 5.48 -3.06
C LEU A 91 -4.15 4.92 -4.06
N ASP A 92 -3.92 5.59 -5.18
CA ASP A 92 -2.96 5.13 -6.20
C ASP A 92 -1.53 5.16 -5.64
N VAL A 93 -1.17 6.19 -4.88
CA VAL A 93 0.12 6.24 -4.18
C VAL A 93 0.25 5.13 -3.14
N VAL A 94 -0.80 4.86 -2.35
CA VAL A 94 -0.78 3.75 -1.38
C VAL A 94 -0.60 2.41 -2.11
N GLU A 95 -1.30 2.20 -3.24
CA GLU A 95 -1.13 1.01 -4.09
C GLU A 95 0.32 0.84 -4.56
N ASP A 96 0.95 1.90 -5.04
CA ASP A 96 2.35 1.89 -5.49
C ASP A 96 3.34 1.62 -4.35
N VAL A 97 3.09 2.17 -3.16
CA VAL A 97 3.87 1.88 -1.95
C VAL A 97 3.75 0.42 -1.56
N VAL A 98 2.53 -0.14 -1.54
CA VAL A 98 2.31 -1.56 -1.20
C VAL A 98 3.00 -2.47 -2.23
N LEU A 99 2.87 -2.17 -3.52
CA LEU A 99 3.53 -2.93 -4.58
C LEU A 99 5.05 -2.92 -4.44
N THR A 100 5.63 -1.74 -4.22
CA THR A 100 7.07 -1.57 -4.06
C THR A 100 7.56 -2.28 -2.80
N LEU A 101 6.80 -2.20 -1.71
CA LEU A 101 7.09 -2.92 -0.48
C LEU A 101 7.08 -4.44 -0.69
N ILE A 102 6.06 -4.98 -1.34
CA ILE A 102 5.98 -6.43 -1.61
C ILE A 102 7.19 -6.86 -2.45
N ARG A 103 7.62 -6.07 -3.44
CA ARG A 103 8.84 -6.36 -4.22
C ARG A 103 10.08 -6.45 -3.33
N TYR A 104 10.27 -5.53 -2.39
CA TYR A 104 11.40 -5.59 -1.44
C TYR A 104 11.34 -6.82 -0.54
N ILE A 105 10.15 -7.19 -0.07
CA ILE A 105 9.96 -8.40 0.73
C ILE A 105 10.31 -9.65 -0.10
N CYS A 106 9.80 -9.74 -1.34
CA CYS A 106 10.08 -10.83 -2.25
C CYS A 106 11.58 -10.98 -2.56
N GLN A 107 12.32 -9.88 -2.63
CA GLN A 107 13.77 -9.88 -2.85
C GLN A 107 14.57 -10.28 -1.60
N HIS A 108 13.99 -10.08 -0.40
CA HIS A 108 14.68 -10.34 0.87
C HIS A 108 14.39 -11.72 1.44
N VAL A 109 13.18 -12.25 1.26
CA VAL A 109 12.70 -13.46 1.94
C VAL A 109 13.03 -14.71 1.11
N HIS A 110 13.54 -15.76 1.77
CA HIS A 110 13.76 -17.06 1.12
C HIS A 110 12.42 -17.70 0.70
N ILE A 111 12.46 -18.52 -0.36
CA ILE A 111 11.27 -19.17 -0.92
C ILE A 111 10.45 -19.97 0.13
N GLU A 112 11.12 -20.53 1.14
CA GLU A 112 10.49 -21.28 2.23
C GLU A 112 9.63 -20.41 3.17
N HIS A 113 9.94 -19.11 3.26
CA HIS A 113 9.25 -18.15 4.14
C HIS A 113 8.27 -17.27 3.37
N PHE A 114 8.18 -17.47 2.06
CA PHE A 114 7.32 -16.72 1.14
C PHE A 114 5.83 -17.00 1.37
N GLY A 115 5.50 -18.19 1.91
CA GLY A 115 4.14 -18.59 2.23
C GLY A 115 3.44 -17.57 3.13
N ILE A 116 4.15 -16.99 4.09
CA ILE A 116 3.62 -15.98 5.02
C ILE A 116 3.10 -14.76 4.26
N VAL A 117 3.82 -14.30 3.25
CA VAL A 117 3.44 -13.11 2.46
C VAL A 117 2.18 -13.40 1.63
N TRP A 118 2.15 -14.56 0.98
CA TRP A 118 1.00 -14.98 0.18
C TRP A 118 -0.24 -15.22 1.03
N GLU A 119 -0.11 -15.85 2.20
CA GLU A 119 -1.21 -16.06 3.13
C GLU A 119 -1.86 -14.73 3.53
N GLN A 120 -1.05 -13.72 3.88
CA GLN A 120 -1.62 -12.40 4.23
C GLN A 120 -2.25 -11.70 3.03
N LEU A 121 -1.68 -11.83 1.83
CA LEU A 121 -2.26 -11.28 0.59
C LEU A 121 -3.61 -11.92 0.26
N PHE A 122 -3.70 -13.25 0.27
CA PHE A 122 -4.94 -13.97 -0.02
C PHE A 122 -5.99 -13.77 1.06
N ALA A 123 -5.60 -13.74 2.34
CA ALA A 123 -6.52 -13.43 3.44
C ALA A 123 -7.11 -12.03 3.29
N SER A 124 -6.29 -11.03 2.92
CA SER A 124 -6.76 -9.66 2.72
C SER A 124 -7.69 -9.55 1.49
N LEU A 125 -7.42 -10.31 0.43
CA LEU A 125 -8.26 -10.37 -0.76
C LEU A 125 -9.63 -11.00 -0.45
N ASP A 126 -9.64 -12.11 0.27
CA ASP A 126 -10.87 -12.80 0.66
C ASP A 126 -11.74 -11.93 1.56
N GLU A 127 -11.13 -11.22 2.52
CA GLU A 127 -11.81 -10.24 3.35
C GLU A 127 -12.41 -9.09 2.50
N SER A 128 -11.63 -8.54 1.57
CA SER A 128 -12.10 -7.50 0.64
C SER A 128 -13.30 -7.97 -0.20
N ARG A 129 -13.26 -9.23 -0.66
CA ARG A 129 -14.33 -9.84 -1.43
C ARG A 129 -15.60 -9.99 -0.61
N LYS A 130 -15.50 -10.47 0.64
CA LYS A 130 -16.65 -10.59 1.56
C LYS A 130 -17.30 -9.23 1.82
N ILE A 131 -16.49 -8.18 2.01
CA ILE A 131 -17.01 -6.83 2.22
C ILE A 131 -17.65 -6.26 0.94
N ALA A 132 -17.07 -6.53 -0.24
CA ALA A 132 -17.66 -6.13 -1.51
C ALA A 132 -19.03 -6.76 -1.77
N MET A 133 -19.19 -8.05 -1.47
CA MET A 133 -20.46 -8.77 -1.65
C MET A 133 -21.57 -8.28 -0.70
N SER A 134 -21.22 -7.56 0.36
CA SER A 134 -22.19 -7.05 1.36
C SER A 134 -22.53 -5.56 1.23
N SER A 135 -21.85 -4.77 0.38
CA SER A 135 -21.91 -3.30 0.43
C SER A 135 -22.05 -2.55 -0.91
N GLY A 136 -22.36 -3.24 -2.00
CA GLY A 136 -22.96 -2.64 -3.21
C GLY A 136 -22.00 -1.94 -4.19
N GLU A 137 -21.20 -0.93 -3.77
CA GLU A 137 -20.48 -0.10 -4.77
C GLU A 137 -19.08 0.39 -4.34
N SER A 138 -18.89 0.85 -3.10
CA SER A 138 -17.60 1.43 -2.64
C SER A 138 -16.46 0.41 -2.52
N HIS A 139 -16.77 -0.88 -2.36
CA HIS A 139 -15.79 -1.93 -2.07
C HIS A 139 -15.32 -2.69 -3.30
N GLN A 140 -15.98 -2.49 -4.44
CA GLN A 140 -15.57 -3.07 -5.71
C GLN A 140 -14.23 -2.49 -6.19
N GLN A 141 -13.97 -1.21 -5.90
CA GLN A 141 -12.71 -0.55 -6.22
C GLN A 141 -11.53 -1.12 -5.42
N SER A 142 -11.70 -1.35 -4.11
CA SER A 142 -10.66 -2.00 -3.27
C SER A 142 -10.39 -3.44 -3.71
N LEU A 143 -11.43 -4.21 -4.07
CA LEU A 143 -11.26 -5.56 -4.59
C LEU A 143 -10.48 -5.56 -5.93
N THR A 144 -10.81 -4.65 -6.84
CA THR A 144 -10.09 -4.50 -8.12
C THR A 144 -8.62 -4.14 -7.88
N LYS A 145 -8.32 -3.24 -6.94
CA LYS A 145 -6.95 -2.84 -6.63
C LYS A 145 -6.15 -3.97 -5.99
N MET A 146 -6.70 -4.67 -5.00
CA MET A 146 -6.02 -5.82 -4.38
C MET A 146 -5.79 -6.97 -5.38
N THR A 147 -6.76 -7.22 -6.26
CA THR A 147 -6.58 -8.15 -7.38
C THR A 147 -5.45 -7.70 -8.31
N ARG A 148 -5.36 -6.41 -8.62
CA ARG A 148 -4.28 -5.85 -9.45
C ARG A 148 -2.91 -6.00 -8.78
N VAL A 149 -2.83 -5.76 -7.48
CA VAL A 149 -1.61 -5.95 -6.69
C VAL A 149 -1.14 -7.38 -6.80
N ILE A 150 -2.02 -8.36 -6.53
CA ILE A 150 -1.70 -9.78 -6.63
C ILE A 150 -1.27 -10.15 -8.06
N LEU A 151 -2.00 -9.72 -9.08
CA LEU A 151 -1.65 -10.00 -10.48
C LEU A 151 -0.28 -9.43 -10.88
N LYS A 152 0.08 -8.24 -10.39
CA LYS A 152 1.40 -7.65 -10.61
C LYS A 152 2.49 -8.40 -9.86
N CYS A 153 2.21 -8.89 -8.66
CA CYS A 153 3.17 -9.70 -7.88
C CYS A 153 3.41 -11.08 -8.50
N VAL A 154 2.42 -11.70 -9.14
CA VAL A 154 2.56 -13.02 -9.81
C VAL A 154 3.32 -12.94 -11.14
N LYS A 155 3.29 -11.78 -11.81
CA LYS A 155 3.95 -11.57 -13.12
C LYS A 155 5.40 -11.06 -13.02
N ALA A 156 5.85 -10.66 -11.82
CA ALA A 156 7.17 -10.09 -11.56
C ALA A 156 8.16 -11.16 -11.11
#